data_AF-A0A2A4VT71-F1
#
_entry.id   AF-A0A2A4VT71-F1
#
_cell.length_a   1.000
_cell.length_b   1.000
_cell.length_c   1.000
_cell.angle_alpha   90.00
_cell.angle_beta   90.00
_cell.angle_gamma   90.00
#
_symmetry.space_group_name_H-M   'P 1'
#
loop_
_entity.id
_entity.type
_entity.pdbx_description
1 polymer ?
#
loop_
_entity_poly.entity_id
_entity_poly.type
_entity_poly.pdbx_seq_one_letter_code
_entity_poly.pdbx_strand_id
1 'polypeptide(L)' 'MTFSMDTAKWANKQFGHAELGDKRRTKRLVKITTDLAKNAGKSLVKASKDDASIEGAYRFIRN' A
#
# COMPACT_ATOMS: atom_id res chain seq x y z
N MET A 1 -3.86 -7.70 -22.90
CA MET A 1 -3.35 -7.22 -21.60
C MET A 1 -4.49 -7.30 -20.59
N THR A 2 -4.43 -8.22 -19.63
CA THR A 2 -5.45 -8.34 -18.57
C THR A 2 -5.20 -7.27 -17.52
N PHE A 3 -6.00 -6.20 -17.53
CA PHE A 3 -6.10 -5.28 -16.40
C PHE A 3 -6.69 -6.06 -15.23
N SER A 4 -5.88 -6.36 -14.22
CA SER A 4 -6.39 -7.01 -13.01
C SER A 4 -7.11 -5.95 -12.17
N MET A 5 -8.42 -6.10 -12.00
CA MET A 5 -9.21 -5.32 -11.03
C MET A 5 -8.78 -5.58 -9.57
N ASP A 6 -7.94 -6.59 -9.34
CA ASP A 6 -7.40 -6.89 -8.02
C ASP A 6 -6.13 -6.08 -7.72
N THR A 7 -6.38 -4.90 -7.17
CA THR A 7 -5.37 -3.99 -6.62
C THR A 7 -4.41 -4.64 -5.62
N ALA A 8 -4.85 -5.63 -4.83
CA ALA A 8 -3.99 -6.30 -3.87
C ALA A 8 -3.02 -7.26 -4.57
N LYS A 9 -3.51 -8.01 -5.55
CA LYS A 9 -2.67 -8.86 -6.41
C LYS A 9 -1.65 -8.04 -7.19
N TRP A 10 -2.07 -6.90 -7.75
CA TRP A 10 -1.17 -5.96 -8.42
C TRP A 10 -0.11 -5.40 -7.47
N ALA A 11 -0.50 -4.91 -6.30
CA ALA A 11 0.43 -4.34 -5.31
C ALA A 11 1.44 -5.38 -4.80
N ASN A 12 0.99 -6.62 -4.57
CA ASN A 12 1.88 -7.69 -4.16
C ASN A 12 2.86 -8.09 -5.28
N LYS A 13 2.39 -8.18 -6.53
CA LYS A 13 3.28 -8.44 -7.68
C LYS A 13 4.35 -7.35 -7.82
N GLN A 14 3.99 -6.09 -7.57
CA GLN A 14 4.90 -4.96 -7.76
C GLN A 14 5.86 -4.75 -6.59
N PHE A 15 5.39 -4.96 -5.34
CA PHE A 15 6.11 -4.54 -4.14
C PHE A 15 6.31 -5.66 -3.10
N GLY A 16 5.76 -6.85 -3.31
CA GLY A 16 5.84 -7.97 -2.36
C GLY A 16 7.26 -8.49 -2.12
N HIS A 17 8.17 -8.21 -3.05
CA HIS A 17 9.57 -8.60 -2.99
C HIS A 17 10.51 -7.47 -2.55
N ALA A 18 9.98 -6.34 -2.08
CA ALA A 18 10.83 -5.22 -1.64
C ALA A 18 11.65 -5.59 -0.40
N GLU A 19 12.96 -5.39 -0.47
CA GLU A 19 13.92 -5.69 0.59
C GLU A 19 14.13 -4.48 1.51
N LEU A 20 13.16 -4.23 2.40
CA LEU A 20 13.17 -3.05 3.29
C LEU A 20 13.84 -3.32 4.66
N GLY A 21 14.62 -4.40 4.78
CA GLY A 21 15.27 -4.84 6.03
C GLY A 21 14.32 -5.37 7.12
N ASP A 22 13.00 -5.17 6.98
CA ASP A 22 11.97 -5.72 7.87
C ASP A 22 10.75 -6.16 7.04
N LYS A 23 10.38 -7.44 7.15
CA LYS A 23 9.21 -8.03 6.46
C LYS A 23 7.91 -7.27 6.75
N ARG A 24 7.79 -6.63 7.92
CA ARG A 24 6.63 -5.80 8.29
C ARG A 24 6.56 -4.52 7.46
N ARG A 25 7.71 -3.92 7.10
CA ARG A 25 7.75 -2.74 6.21
C ARG A 25 7.30 -3.13 4.81
N THR A 26 7.74 -4.27 4.29
CA THR A 26 7.30 -4.79 2.97
C THR A 26 5.81 -5.07 2.94
N LYS A 27 5.26 -5.73 3.98
CA LYS A 27 3.80 -5.95 4.11
C LYS A 27 3.03 -4.62 4.16
N ARG A 28 3.58 -3.62 4.85
CA ARG A 28 2.96 -2.30 4.96
C ARG A 28 2.96 -1.55 3.63
N LEU A 29 4.07 -1.61 2.89
CA LEU A 29 4.16 -1.06 1.53
C LEU A 29 3.05 -1.64 0.64
N VAL A 30 2.94 -2.97 0.56
CA VAL A 30 1.90 -3.64 -0.23
C VAL A 30 0.51 -3.18 0.16
N LYS A 31 0.22 -3.04 1.46
CA LYS A 31 -1.07 -2.55 1.95
C LYS A 31 -1.34 -1.10 1.53
N ILE A 32 -0.41 -0.18 1.77
CA ILE A 32 -0.55 1.24 1.40
C ILE A 32 -0.82 1.37 -0.10
N THR A 33 -0.05 0.67 -0.93
CA THR A 33 -0.19 0.74 -2.39
C THR A 33 -1.50 0.10 -2.86
N THR A 34 -1.97 -0.96 -2.20
CA THR A 34 -3.30 -1.53 -2.46
C THR A 34 -4.40 -0.49 -2.22
N ASP A 35 -4.35 0.18 -1.07
CA ASP A 35 -5.37 1.15 -0.65
C ASP A 35 -5.38 2.39 -1.57
N LEU A 36 -4.19 2.87 -1.97
CA LEU A 36 -4.03 3.94 -2.95
C LEU A 36 -4.52 3.54 -4.34
N ALA A 37 -4.23 2.31 -4.80
CA ALA A 37 -4.69 1.84 -6.11
C ALA A 37 -6.21 1.69 -6.16
N LYS A 38 -6.86 1.24 -5.07
CA LYS A 38 -8.33 1.18 -4.96
C LYS A 38 -8.98 2.56 -5.01
N ASN A 39 -8.26 3.58 -4.55
CA ASN A 39 -8.74 4.94 -4.41
C ASN A 39 -7.92 5.91 -5.26
N ALA A 40 -7.59 5.51 -6.50
CA ALA A 40 -6.72 6.29 -7.37
C ALA A 40 -7.18 7.76 -7.46
N GLY A 41 -6.23 8.68 -7.28
CA GLY A 41 -6.48 10.13 -7.28
C GLY A 41 -6.96 10.73 -5.94
N LYS A 42 -7.26 9.91 -4.92
CA LYS A 42 -7.55 10.40 -3.57
C LYS A 42 -6.27 10.60 -2.75
N SER A 43 -6.37 11.43 -1.70
CA SER A 43 -5.29 11.59 -0.73
C SER A 43 -5.05 10.30 0.07
N LEU A 44 -3.86 10.17 0.67
CA LEU A 44 -3.48 9.04 1.51
C LEU A 44 -4.49 8.79 2.64
N VAL A 45 -4.96 9.88 3.27
CA VAL A 45 -5.99 9.84 4.31
C VAL A 45 -7.31 9.27 3.74
N LYS A 46 -7.78 9.78 2.60
CA LYS A 46 -9.03 9.32 1.98
C LYS A 46 -8.94 7.91 1.40
N ALA A 47 -7.74 7.43 1.10
CA ALA A 47 -7.51 6.07 0.63
C ALA A 47 -7.42 5.04 1.76
N SER A 48 -7.06 5.49 2.97
CA SER A 48 -6.88 4.64 4.14
C SER A 48 -8.22 4.22 4.75
N LYS A 49 -8.28 3.01 5.32
CA LYS A 49 -9.49 2.44 5.92
C LYS A 49 -9.81 3.00 7.31
N ASP A 50 -8.78 3.22 8.12
CA ASP A 50 -8.89 3.58 9.54
C ASP A 50 -7.67 4.42 9.99
N ASP A 51 -7.78 5.04 11.16
CA ASP A 51 -6.74 5.91 11.74
C ASP A 51 -5.40 5.20 11.91
N ALA A 52 -5.43 3.91 12.28
CA ALA A 52 -4.22 3.09 12.41
C ALA A 52 -3.51 2.91 11.05
N SER A 53 -4.26 2.78 9.96
CA SER A 53 -3.73 2.71 8.59
C SER A 53 -3.17 4.07 8.14
N ILE A 54 -3.82 5.18 8.49
CA ILE A 54 -3.33 6.55 8.20
C ILE A 54 -1.98 6.78 8.88
N GLU A 55 -1.93 6.59 10.20
CA GLU A 55 -0.70 6.72 10.98
C GLU A 55 0.39 5.79 10.45
N GLY A 56 0.00 4.57 10.12
CA GLY A 56 0.93 3.59 9.60
C GLY A 56 1.53 3.99 8.25
N ALA A 57 0.74 4.62 7.38
CA ALA A 57 1.16 5.08 6.08
C ALA A 57 2.09 6.31 6.17
N TYR A 58 1.75 7.29 6.99
CA TYR A 58 2.64 8.44 7.23
C TYR A 58 3.95 8.03 7.87
N ARG A 59 3.91 7.14 8.88
CA ARG A 59 5.14 6.58 9.46
C ARG A 59 5.96 5.85 8.41
N PHE A 60 5.35 5.13 7.48
CA PHE A 60 6.09 4.42 6.44
C PHE A 60 6.84 5.38 5.49
N ILE A 61 6.18 6.47 5.05
CA ILE A 61 6.75 7.40 4.06
C ILE A 61 7.91 8.22 4.64
N ARG A 62 7.89 8.50 5.95
CA ARG A 62 8.90 9.36 6.60
C ARG A 62 10.02 8.60 7.33
N ASN A 63 10.07 7.28 7.22
CA ASN A 63 10.94 6.41 8.01
C ASN A 63 12.00 5.72 7.16
#